data_AF-A0A8T1XY76-F1
#
_entry.id   AF-A0A8T1XY76-F1
#
_cell.length_a   1.000
_cell.length_b   1.000
_cell.length_c   1.000
_cell.angle_alpha   90.00
_cell.angle_beta   90.00
_cell.angle_gamma   90.00
#
_symmetry.space_group_name_H-M   'P 1'
#
loop_
_entity.id
_entity.type
_entity.pdbx_description
1 polymer ?
#
loop_
_entity_poly.entity_id
_entity_poly.type
_entity_poly.pdbx_seq_one_letter_code
_entity_poly.pdbx_strand_id
1 'polypeptide(L)'
;MYIKPHKLFKNETQHDPFRNTIEVFDTRTQVWDPDPIPCSVAKEDMPFYNSACIDGKFHVVAGSKVVAYDAKEGRWDLVGPDMSSYMFSDSHCEVDNVLYSVSHGVFIWYDTELRSWRDLKGLVGLPKFPPEACVRLADYGGKLAVFWFEIFRYGLGYKNKIWCAEIELERRFLLRLSDEAGRRGLKKPFEMEESPADYSTVL
;
A
#
# COMPACT_ATOMS: atom_id res chain seq x y z
N MET A 1 9.97 -1.93 -1.52
CA MET A 1 10.60 -2.47 -2.75
C MET A 1 9.48 -2.82 -3.73
N TYR A 2 9.45 -2.17 -4.89
CA TYR A 2 8.43 -2.42 -5.91
C TYR A 2 8.98 -3.22 -7.08
N ILE A 3 8.16 -4.07 -7.71
CA ILE A 3 8.53 -4.91 -8.85
C ILE A 3 7.76 -4.48 -10.10
N LYS A 4 8.43 -3.81 -11.04
CA LYS A 4 8.00 -3.81 -12.45
C LYS A 4 8.64 -5.01 -13.16
N PRO A 5 8.17 -5.42 -14.36
CA PRO A 5 8.90 -6.38 -15.17
C PRO A 5 10.36 -5.93 -15.30
N HIS A 6 11.25 -6.72 -14.71
CA HIS A 6 12.71 -6.53 -14.72
C HIS A 6 13.27 -5.34 -13.92
N LYS A 7 12.49 -4.57 -13.16
CA LYS A 7 13.03 -3.43 -12.39
C LYS A 7 12.50 -3.37 -10.96
N LEU A 8 13.41 -3.22 -10.00
CA LEU A 8 13.11 -2.94 -8.60
C LEU A 8 13.43 -1.50 -8.25
N PHE A 9 12.59 -0.88 -7.42
CA PHE A 9 12.80 0.46 -6.91
C PHE A 9 12.98 0.44 -5.40
N LYS A 10 13.99 1.17 -4.90
CA LYS A 10 14.31 1.35 -3.48
C LYS A 10 14.62 2.82 -3.21
N ASN A 11 14.19 3.33 -2.05
CA ASN A 11 14.62 4.61 -1.51
C ASN A 11 15.72 4.39 -0.47
N GLU A 12 16.79 5.20 -0.50
CA GLU A 12 17.81 5.24 0.54
C GLU A 12 17.78 6.56 1.32
N THR A 13 18.16 6.50 2.59
CA THR A 13 18.27 7.64 3.50
C THR A 13 19.71 7.94 3.95
N GLN A 14 20.71 7.17 3.51
CA GLN A 14 21.99 7.08 4.24
C GLN A 14 23.14 7.95 3.75
N HIS A 15 23.04 8.65 2.61
CA HIS A 15 24.20 9.40 2.09
C HIS A 15 24.10 10.93 2.18
N ASP A 16 22.90 11.46 2.36
CA ASP A 16 22.58 12.85 2.65
C ASP A 16 21.09 12.87 3.06
N PRO A 17 20.73 13.20 4.32
CA PRO A 17 19.36 13.12 4.81
C PRO A 17 18.38 14.04 4.05
N PHE A 18 18.90 14.94 3.21
CA PHE A 18 18.11 15.88 2.40
C PHE A 18 17.98 15.46 0.93
N ARG A 19 18.66 14.40 0.48
CA ARG A 19 18.58 13.91 -0.91
C ARG A 19 17.68 12.70 -1.05
N ASN A 20 16.40 13.01 -1.23
CA ASN A 20 15.39 12.05 -1.67
C ASN A 20 15.73 11.52 -3.09
N THR A 21 16.25 10.29 -3.16
CA THR A 21 16.58 9.60 -4.41
C THR A 21 15.90 8.24 -4.48
N ILE A 22 15.70 7.75 -5.71
CA ILE A 22 15.31 6.36 -5.95
C ILE A 22 16.45 5.66 -6.68
N GLU A 23 16.79 4.46 -6.20
CA GLU A 23 17.67 3.53 -6.86
C GLU A 23 16.85 2.49 -7.62
N VAL A 24 17.36 2.10 -8.79
CA VAL A 24 16.71 1.14 -9.68
C VAL A 24 17.62 -0.07 -9.83
N PHE A 25 17.10 -1.27 -9.59
CA PHE A 25 17.82 -2.52 -9.82
C PHE A 25 17.16 -3.32 -10.94
N ASP A 26 17.92 -3.63 -11.98
CA ASP A 26 17.42 -4.47 -13.08
C ASP A 26 17.52 -5.95 -12.66
N THR A 27 16.40 -6.64 -12.53
CA THR A 27 16.37 -8.04 -12.07
C THR A 27 16.83 -9.03 -13.12
N ARG A 28 16.87 -8.65 -14.41
CA ARG A 28 17.34 -9.49 -15.50
C ARG A 28 18.87 -9.45 -15.58
N THR A 29 19.46 -8.26 -15.48
CA THR A 29 20.91 -8.11 -15.50
C THR A 29 21.54 -8.28 -14.12
N GLN A 30 20.74 -8.19 -13.06
CA GLN A 30 21.17 -8.18 -11.65
C GLN A 30 22.13 -7.03 -11.33
N VAL A 31 21.89 -5.86 -11.94
CA VAL A 31 22.75 -4.67 -11.81
C VAL A 31 21.90 -3.49 -11.34
N TRP A 32 22.48 -2.69 -10.45
CA TRP A 32 21.95 -1.39 -10.04
C TRP A 32 22.23 -0.35 -11.13
N ASP A 33 21.23 0.47 -11.44
CA ASP A 33 21.42 1.66 -12.26
C ASP A 33 22.43 2.57 -11.55
N PRO A 34 23.53 2.96 -12.22
CA PRO A 34 24.57 3.77 -11.59
C PRO A 34 24.09 5.18 -11.24
N ASP A 35 23.00 5.66 -11.84
CA ASP A 35 22.48 7.01 -11.66
C ASP A 35 21.18 7.00 -10.84
N PRO A 36 21.22 7.34 -9.53
CA PRO A 36 20.03 7.49 -8.72
C PRO A 36 19.13 8.59 -9.28
N ILE A 37 17.82 8.39 -9.20
CA ILE A 37 16.82 9.34 -9.71
C ILE A 37 16.48 10.33 -8.60
N PRO A 38 16.89 11.61 -8.71
CA PRO A 38 16.57 12.60 -7.69
C PRO A 38 15.09 13.00 -7.77
N CYS A 39 14.46 13.20 -6.61
CA CYS A 39 13.14 13.81 -6.53
C CYS A 39 13.25 15.32 -6.38
N SER A 40 12.86 16.05 -7.43
CA SER A 40 12.85 17.52 -7.43
C SER A 40 11.59 18.13 -6.82
N VAL A 41 10.58 17.32 -6.50
CA VAL A 41 9.22 17.78 -6.12
C VAL A 41 9.03 17.79 -4.60
N ALA A 42 9.70 16.90 -3.87
CA ALA A 42 9.72 16.91 -2.41
C ALA A 42 10.76 17.95 -1.95
N LYS A 43 10.30 19.12 -1.50
CA LYS A 43 11.17 20.13 -0.88
C LYS A 43 11.96 19.50 0.27
N GLU A 44 13.22 19.89 0.35
CA GLU A 44 14.39 19.17 0.86
C GLU A 44 14.35 18.65 2.31
N ASP A 45 13.30 18.87 3.10
CA ASP A 45 13.37 18.72 4.57
C ASP A 45 12.85 17.39 5.14
N MET A 46 12.25 16.50 4.34
CA MET A 46 11.67 15.24 4.85
C MET A 46 12.06 14.02 4.01
N PRO A 47 12.67 12.97 4.61
CA PRO A 47 13.04 11.76 3.90
C PRO A 47 11.81 10.94 3.47
N PHE A 48 11.96 10.19 2.39
CA PHE A 48 10.98 9.16 2.02
C PHE A 48 10.91 8.07 3.09
N TYR A 49 9.73 7.86 3.67
CA TYR A 49 9.54 6.85 4.70
C TYR A 49 8.66 5.69 4.28
N ASN A 50 7.82 5.84 3.25
CA ASN A 50 6.99 4.76 2.72
C ASN A 50 6.79 4.89 1.21
N SER A 51 6.43 3.76 0.58
CA SER A 51 6.24 3.67 -0.87
C SER A 51 5.16 2.66 -1.23
N ALA A 52 4.45 2.92 -2.32
CA ALA A 52 3.51 1.97 -2.91
C ALA A 52 3.55 2.09 -4.44
N CYS A 53 2.97 1.13 -5.14
CA CYS A 53 2.82 1.22 -6.58
C CYS A 53 1.40 1.12 -7.03
N ILE A 54 0.99 2.13 -7.77
CA ILE A 54 -0.38 2.31 -8.17
C ILE A 54 -0.37 2.87 -9.58
N ASP A 55 -1.21 2.29 -10.43
CA ASP A 55 -1.33 2.55 -11.85
C ASP A 55 0.03 2.50 -12.59
N GLY A 56 0.92 1.61 -12.15
CA GLY A 56 2.26 1.44 -12.73
C GLY A 56 3.24 2.59 -12.47
N LYS A 57 2.92 3.47 -11.51
CA LYS A 57 3.78 4.56 -11.01
C LYS A 57 4.28 4.26 -9.60
N PHE A 58 5.53 4.63 -9.32
CA PHE A 58 6.16 4.44 -8.02
C PHE A 58 5.89 5.63 -7.10
N HIS A 59 5.01 5.44 -6.13
CA HIS A 59 4.60 6.48 -5.18
C HIS A 59 5.49 6.41 -3.95
N VAL A 60 5.96 7.56 -3.48
CA VAL A 60 6.72 7.71 -2.24
C VAL A 60 6.15 8.84 -1.40
N VAL A 61 6.18 8.64 -0.09
CA VAL A 61 5.64 9.58 0.89
C VAL A 61 6.76 10.41 1.50
N ALA A 62 6.63 11.73 1.42
CA ALA A 62 7.52 12.72 2.01
C ALA A 62 6.73 13.69 2.89
N GLY A 63 6.82 13.53 4.21
CA GLY A 63 5.96 14.23 5.16
C GLY A 63 4.47 13.91 4.90
N SER A 64 3.68 14.94 4.57
CA SER A 64 2.26 14.86 4.21
C SER A 64 2.00 14.86 2.71
N LYS A 65 3.05 14.80 1.89
CA LYS A 65 2.95 14.79 0.42
C LYS A 65 3.25 13.40 -0.11
N VAL A 66 2.58 13.06 -1.19
CA VAL A 66 2.93 11.89 -1.99
C VAL A 66 3.43 12.38 -3.35
N VAL A 67 4.51 11.80 -3.84
CA VAL A 67 5.01 12.05 -5.19
C VAL A 67 5.10 10.73 -5.93
N ALA A 68 4.74 10.72 -7.21
CA ALA A 68 4.72 9.53 -8.04
C ALA A 68 5.73 9.66 -9.17
N TYR A 69 6.61 8.68 -9.29
CA TYR A 69 7.52 8.57 -10.42
C TYR A 69 6.89 7.75 -11.53
N ASP A 70 6.71 8.36 -12.71
CA ASP A 70 6.31 7.68 -13.93
C ASP A 70 7.57 7.25 -14.72
N ALA A 71 7.90 5.97 -14.64
CA ALA A 71 9.05 5.43 -15.36
C ALA A 71 8.91 5.44 -16.90
N LYS A 72 7.70 5.61 -17.45
CA LYS A 72 7.51 5.74 -18.91
C LYS A 72 7.82 7.16 -19.38
N GLU A 73 7.44 8.15 -18.58
CA GLU A 73 7.64 9.57 -18.90
C GLU A 73 8.94 10.13 -18.30
N GLY A 74 9.57 9.41 -17.38
CA GLY A 74 10.83 9.80 -16.74
C GLY A 74 10.67 11.01 -15.81
N ARG A 75 9.48 11.23 -15.23
CA ARG A 75 9.19 12.42 -14.43
C ARG A 75 8.45 12.12 -13.13
N TRP A 76 8.49 13.09 -12.24
CA TRP A 76 7.79 13.10 -10.97
C TRP A 76 6.50 13.92 -11.06
N ASP A 77 5.41 13.36 -10.56
CA ASP A 77 4.11 14.01 -10.41
C ASP A 77 3.79 14.20 -8.93
N LEU A 78 3.22 15.34 -8.56
CA LEU A 78 2.67 15.53 -7.20
C LEU A 78 1.33 14.83 -7.10
N VAL A 79 1.19 13.95 -6.10
CA VAL A 79 -0.05 13.28 -5.73
C VAL A 79 -0.64 13.99 -4.52
N GLY A 80 -1.97 14.12 -4.49
CA GLY A 80 -2.68 14.86 -3.45
C GLY A 80 -2.33 14.37 -2.03
N PRO A 81 -2.45 15.24 -1.02
CA PRO A 81 -2.01 14.92 0.35
C PRO A 81 -2.78 13.75 0.97
N ASP A 82 -4.03 13.53 0.55
CA ASP A 82 -4.96 12.55 1.13
C ASP A 82 -4.46 11.11 1.06
N MET A 83 -3.60 10.77 0.09
CA MET A 83 -3.03 9.43 -0.04
C MET A 83 -2.05 9.12 1.10
N SER A 84 -1.30 10.12 1.59
CA SER A 84 -0.31 9.90 2.66
C SER A 84 -0.93 9.46 3.98
N SER A 85 -2.22 9.79 4.20
CA SER A 85 -2.92 9.72 5.48
C SER A 85 -3.03 8.34 6.12
N TYR A 86 -2.68 7.26 5.42
CA TYR A 86 -2.67 5.91 5.99
C TYR A 86 -1.47 5.07 5.52
N MET A 87 -0.40 5.74 5.11
CA MET A 87 0.86 5.13 4.68
C MET A 87 2.00 5.40 5.68
N PHE A 88 1.75 5.48 6.98
CA PHE A 88 2.78 5.85 7.98
C PHE A 88 3.45 4.69 8.71
N SER A 89 2.97 3.48 8.50
CA SER A 89 3.45 2.28 9.22
C SER A 89 3.45 1.07 8.29
N ASP A 90 3.99 -0.05 8.76
CA ASP A 90 3.93 -1.35 8.06
C ASP A 90 2.51 -1.94 7.97
N SER A 91 1.48 -1.17 8.32
CA SER A 91 0.06 -1.55 8.27
C SER A 91 -0.57 -1.27 6.91
N HIS A 92 0.22 -1.04 5.85
CA HIS A 92 -0.25 -0.83 4.48
C HIS A 92 0.40 -1.80 3.50
N CYS A 93 -0.30 -2.16 2.43
CA CYS A 93 0.26 -2.92 1.33
C CYS A 93 -0.47 -2.62 0.02
N GLU A 94 0.18 -2.86 -1.10
CA GLU A 94 -0.45 -2.87 -2.41
C GLU A 94 -0.80 -4.31 -2.78
N VAL A 95 -2.05 -4.56 -3.19
CA VAL A 95 -2.48 -5.83 -3.78
C VAL A 95 -3.24 -5.53 -5.07
N ASP A 96 -2.83 -6.14 -6.18
CA ASP A 96 -3.42 -5.92 -7.51
C ASP A 96 -3.64 -4.43 -7.84
N ASN A 97 -2.63 -3.58 -7.64
CA ASN A 97 -2.70 -2.16 -7.97
C ASN A 97 -3.73 -1.36 -7.14
N VAL A 98 -4.13 -1.89 -5.97
CA VAL A 98 -4.96 -1.19 -4.97
C VAL A 98 -4.18 -1.13 -3.66
N LEU A 99 -4.14 0.05 -3.05
CA LEU A 99 -3.48 0.27 -1.78
C LEU A 99 -4.45 0.01 -0.63
N TYR A 100 -4.08 -0.88 0.27
CA TYR A 100 -4.80 -1.22 1.48
C TYR A 100 -4.06 -0.71 2.70
N SER A 101 -4.79 -0.39 3.76
CA SER A 101 -4.22 -0.04 5.05
C SER A 101 -5.13 -0.48 6.19
N VAL A 102 -4.57 -0.59 7.39
CA VAL A 102 -5.31 -0.73 8.65
C VAL A 102 -5.02 0.47 9.52
N SER A 103 -6.08 1.12 9.99
CA SER A 103 -6.01 2.23 10.92
C SER A 103 -7.02 2.06 12.04
N HIS A 104 -6.55 2.11 13.28
CA HIS A 104 -7.39 1.94 14.47
C HIS A 104 -8.27 0.66 14.42
N GLY A 105 -7.72 -0.43 13.87
CA GLY A 105 -8.42 -1.71 13.70
C GLY A 105 -9.45 -1.75 12.56
N VAL A 106 -9.57 -0.67 11.78
CA VAL A 106 -10.43 -0.59 10.59
C VAL A 106 -9.57 -0.78 9.35
N PHE A 107 -9.98 -1.72 8.50
CA PHE A 107 -9.38 -1.94 7.20
C PHE A 107 -9.97 -0.95 6.20
N ILE A 108 -9.10 -0.36 5.41
CA ILE A 108 -9.43 0.66 4.41
C ILE A 108 -8.65 0.40 3.13
N TRP A 109 -9.14 0.92 2.03
CA TRP A 109 -8.46 0.90 0.73
C TRP A 109 -8.52 2.28 0.08
N TYR A 110 -7.53 2.59 -0.75
CA TYR A 110 -7.45 3.87 -1.44
C TYR A 110 -8.16 3.80 -2.79
N ASP A 111 -9.23 4.57 -2.93
CA ASP A 111 -9.93 4.79 -4.18
C ASP A 111 -9.17 5.82 -5.02
N THR A 112 -8.48 5.36 -6.06
CA THR A 112 -7.71 6.24 -6.94
C THR A 112 -8.58 7.16 -7.79
N GLU A 113 -9.84 6.77 -8.04
CA GLU A 113 -10.79 7.57 -8.82
C GLU A 113 -11.35 8.73 -8.00
N LEU A 114 -11.76 8.44 -6.76
CA LEU A 114 -12.24 9.47 -5.82
C LEU A 114 -11.11 10.14 -5.03
N ARG A 115 -9.89 9.62 -5.15
CA ARG A 115 -8.69 10.07 -4.42
C ARG A 115 -8.89 10.06 -2.91
N SER A 116 -9.63 9.09 -2.39
CA SER A 116 -10.03 9.01 -0.99
C SER A 116 -9.92 7.61 -0.43
N TRP A 117 -9.70 7.52 0.88
CA TRP A 117 -9.73 6.26 1.61
C TRP A 117 -11.17 5.86 1.91
N ARG A 118 -11.46 4.57 1.76
CA ARG A 118 -12.76 4.00 2.04
C ARG A 118 -12.64 2.76 2.91
N ASP A 119 -13.63 2.54 3.74
CA ASP A 119 -13.77 1.31 4.51
C ASP A 119 -13.79 0.10 3.57
N LEU A 120 -12.99 -0.91 3.92
CA LEU A 120 -13.14 -2.25 3.37
C LEU A 120 -14.37 -2.90 4.03
N LYS A 121 -15.35 -3.29 3.21
CA LYS A 121 -16.60 -3.90 3.68
C LYS A 121 -16.53 -5.42 3.60
N GLY A 122 -17.50 -6.09 4.22
CA GLY A 122 -17.65 -7.54 4.12
C GLY A 122 -16.62 -8.36 4.90
N LEU A 123 -15.79 -7.74 5.75
CA LEU A 123 -14.83 -8.49 6.59
C LEU A 123 -15.56 -9.28 7.67
N VAL A 124 -15.50 -10.61 7.59
CA VAL A 124 -16.14 -11.53 8.55
C VAL A 124 -15.13 -12.57 9.00
N GLY A 125 -15.15 -12.91 10.30
CA GLY A 125 -14.27 -13.93 10.88
C GLY A 125 -12.98 -13.39 11.49
N LEU A 126 -12.50 -12.22 11.06
CA LEU A 126 -11.38 -11.55 11.73
C LEU A 126 -11.74 -11.13 13.16
N PRO A 127 -10.79 -11.20 14.12
CA PRO A 127 -11.00 -10.62 15.43
C PRO A 127 -11.18 -9.11 15.32
N LYS A 128 -11.88 -8.52 16.30
CA LYS A 128 -11.90 -7.07 16.44
C LYS A 128 -10.55 -6.60 16.96
N PHE A 129 -9.88 -5.75 16.20
CA PHE A 129 -8.61 -5.17 16.60
C PHE A 129 -8.84 -3.92 17.46
N PRO A 130 -8.25 -3.82 18.66
CA PRO A 130 -8.23 -2.56 19.39
C PRO A 130 -7.44 -1.49 18.60
N PRO A 131 -7.67 -0.19 18.86
CA PRO A 131 -6.98 0.89 18.15
C PRO A 131 -5.45 0.81 18.19
N GLU A 132 -4.89 0.21 19.23
CA GLU A 132 -3.45 0.04 19.46
C GLU A 132 -2.90 -1.28 18.91
N ALA A 133 -3.72 -2.10 18.26
CA ALA A 133 -3.27 -3.36 17.68
C ALA A 133 -2.25 -3.08 16.57
N CYS A 134 -1.12 -3.78 16.63
CA CYS A 134 -0.16 -3.76 15.54
C CYS A 134 -0.53 -4.85 14.53
N VAL A 135 -1.08 -4.40 13.42
CA VAL A 135 -1.43 -5.22 12.26
C VAL A 135 -0.45 -4.92 11.14
N ARG A 136 0.07 -5.94 10.48
CA ARG A 136 0.91 -5.82 9.27
C ARG A 136 0.16 -6.43 8.11
N LEU A 137 0.25 -5.79 6.95
CA LEU A 137 -0.37 -6.27 5.72
C LEU A 137 0.70 -6.69 4.72
N ALA A 138 0.38 -7.67 3.88
CA ALA A 138 1.20 -8.05 2.75
C ALA A 138 0.35 -8.59 1.60
N ASP A 139 0.89 -8.48 0.38
CA ASP A 139 0.38 -9.25 -0.76
C ASP A 139 0.83 -10.71 -0.64
N TYR A 140 -0.15 -11.62 -0.71
CA TYR A 140 0.06 -13.05 -0.79
C TYR A 140 -0.67 -13.61 -2.02
N GLY A 141 -0.05 -13.49 -3.19
CA GLY A 141 -0.56 -14.06 -4.43
C GLY A 141 -1.87 -13.43 -4.89
N GLY A 142 -2.02 -12.11 -4.75
CA GLY A 142 -3.26 -11.38 -5.07
C GLY A 142 -4.28 -11.39 -3.94
N LYS A 143 -3.96 -12.04 -2.80
CA LYS A 143 -4.75 -11.97 -1.57
C LYS A 143 -4.12 -11.01 -0.58
N LEU A 144 -4.94 -10.50 0.32
CA LEU A 144 -4.49 -9.68 1.43
C LEU A 144 -4.13 -10.57 2.61
N ALA A 145 -2.83 -10.74 2.88
CA ALA A 145 -2.35 -11.39 4.09
C ALA A 145 -2.29 -10.38 5.24
N VAL A 146 -2.90 -10.75 6.37
CA VAL A 146 -2.99 -9.95 7.59
C VAL A 146 -2.23 -10.67 8.69
N PHE A 147 -1.28 -9.98 9.30
CA PHE A 147 -0.52 -10.48 10.45
C PHE A 147 -0.77 -9.60 11.66
N TRP A 148 -0.94 -10.19 12.83
CA TRP A 148 -1.02 -9.45 14.08
C TRP A 148 -0.34 -10.22 15.20
N PHE A 149 0.13 -9.50 16.21
CA PHE A 149 0.73 -10.13 17.38
C PHE A 149 -0.17 -10.00 18.61
N GLU A 150 -0.07 -11.00 19.46
CA GLU A 150 -0.71 -11.02 20.76
C GLU A 150 0.36 -11.27 21.82
N ILE A 151 0.44 -10.35 22.78
CA ILE A 151 1.41 -10.41 23.87
C ILE A 151 0.70 -10.98 25.08
N PHE A 152 1.16 -12.14 25.54
CA PHE A 152 0.62 -12.78 26.73
C PHE A 152 1.65 -12.80 27.86
N ARG A 153 1.19 -12.53 29.09
CA ARG A 153 1.98 -12.80 30.29
C ARG A 153 1.99 -14.29 30.58
N TYR A 154 3.18 -14.86 30.69
CA TYR A 154 3.37 -16.27 31.03
C TYR A 154 4.42 -16.37 32.16
N GLY A 155 3.95 -16.51 33.40
CA GLY A 155 4.81 -16.46 34.58
C GLY A 155 5.46 -15.07 34.76
N LEU A 156 6.78 -15.02 34.90
CA LEU A 156 7.58 -13.79 35.02
C LEU A 156 8.01 -13.20 33.66
N GLY A 157 7.57 -13.78 32.54
CA GLY A 157 7.96 -13.35 31.18
C GLY A 157 6.79 -13.01 30.28
N TYR A 158 7.12 -12.51 29.08
CA TYR A 158 6.17 -12.28 28.00
C TYR A 158 6.43 -13.29 26.88
N LYS A 159 5.35 -13.87 26.35
CA LYS A 159 5.37 -14.63 25.11
C LYS A 159 4.57 -13.88 24.05
N ASN A 160 5.13 -13.81 22.85
CA ASN A 160 4.49 -13.21 21.70
C ASN A 160 4.00 -14.34 20.80
N LYS A 161 2.72 -14.29 20.41
CA LYS A 161 2.17 -15.15 19.37
C LYS A 161 1.89 -14.29 18.15
N ILE A 162 2.34 -14.73 16.98
CA ILE A 162 1.99 -14.11 15.71
C ILE A 162 0.84 -14.93 15.13
N TRP A 163 -0.20 -14.23 14.72
CA TRP A 163 -1.35 -14.78 14.03
C TRP A 163 -1.35 -14.27 12.59
N CYS A 164 -1.98 -15.03 11.70
CA CYS A 164 -2.17 -14.63 10.32
C CYS A 164 -3.54 -15.04 9.79
N ALA A 165 -4.03 -14.29 8.81
CA ALA A 165 -5.22 -14.60 8.02
C ALA A 165 -4.97 -14.19 6.57
N GLU A 166 -5.49 -14.97 5.63
CA GLU A 166 -5.52 -14.63 4.21
C GLU A 166 -6.93 -14.19 3.86
N ILE A 167 -7.06 -13.03 3.24
CA ILE A 167 -8.32 -12.44 2.81
C ILE A 167 -8.33 -12.42 1.29
N GLU A 168 -9.27 -13.13 0.69
CA GLU A 168 -9.52 -13.04 -0.75
C GLU A 168 -10.43 -11.84 -1.03
N LEU A 169 -10.03 -11.04 -2.03
CA LEU A 169 -10.62 -9.74 -2.31
C LEU A 169 -11.49 -9.81 -3.56
N GLU A 170 -12.79 -9.53 -3.44
CA GLU A 170 -13.68 -9.43 -4.59
C GLU A 170 -13.88 -7.99 -5.04
N ARG A 171 -13.77 -7.77 -6.36
CA ARG A 171 -14.05 -6.48 -7.00
C ARG A 171 -15.45 -6.45 -7.56
N ARG A 172 -16.34 -5.64 -6.98
CA ARG A 172 -17.72 -5.48 -7.49
C ARG A 172 -17.90 -4.13 -8.16
N PHE A 173 -18.26 -4.16 -9.44
CA PHE A 173 -18.59 -2.97 -10.20
C PHE A 173 -20.09 -2.70 -10.05
N LEU A 174 -20.45 -1.68 -9.27
CA LEU A 174 -21.83 -1.22 -9.22
C LEU A 174 -22.15 -0.49 -10.54
N LEU A 175 -22.91 -1.16 -11.41
CA LEU A 175 -23.56 -0.51 -12.54
C LEU A 175 -24.67 0.39 -12.00
N ARG A 176 -24.36 1.68 -11.80
CA ARG A 176 -25.42 2.70 -11.82
C ARG A 176 -25.92 2.81 -13.25
N LEU A 177 -27.00 2.10 -13.57
CA LEU A 177 -27.80 2.40 -14.74
C LEU A 177 -28.43 3.78 -14.51
N SER A 178 -27.85 4.81 -15.10
CA SER A 178 -28.57 6.06 -15.37
C SER A 178 -28.68 6.18 -16.88
N ASP A 179 -29.92 6.23 -17.35
CA ASP A 179 -30.30 6.28 -18.75
C ASP A 179 -29.60 7.42 -19.52
N GLU A 180 -29.34 7.08 -20.78
CA GLU A 180 -28.93 7.81 -21.98
C GLU A 180 -28.44 9.28 -21.90
N ALA A 181 -27.18 9.46 -22.33
CA ALA A 181 -26.77 10.19 -23.55
C ALA A 181 -25.58 11.13 -23.32
N GLY A 182 -24.43 10.83 -23.95
CA GLY A 182 -23.39 11.82 -24.22
C GLY A 182 -21.99 11.51 -23.69
N ARG A 183 -21.22 10.78 -24.51
CA ARG A 183 -19.74 10.79 -24.65
C ARG A 183 -18.92 11.61 -23.63
N ARG A 184 -18.32 10.90 -22.67
CA ARG A 184 -16.87 10.91 -22.33
C ARG A 184 -16.66 9.81 -21.28
N GLY A 185 -15.60 9.00 -21.42
CA GLY A 185 -15.41 7.76 -20.65
C GLY A 185 -15.64 7.94 -19.15
N LEU A 186 -16.80 7.45 -18.67
CA LEU A 186 -17.14 7.40 -17.25
C LEU A 186 -16.43 6.20 -16.63
N LYS A 187 -15.46 6.48 -15.77
CA LYS A 187 -14.99 5.52 -14.78
C LYS A 187 -16.01 5.45 -13.63
N LYS A 188 -16.28 4.23 -13.15
CA LYS A 188 -17.44 3.89 -12.31
C LYS A 188 -16.98 3.63 -10.87
N PRO A 189 -17.74 4.06 -9.85
CA PRO A 189 -17.36 3.86 -8.45
C PRO A 189 -17.26 2.38 -8.06
N PHE A 190 -16.33 2.10 -7.13
CA PHE A 190 -15.83 0.77 -6.77
C PHE A 190 -16.13 0.44 -5.29
N GLU A 191 -16.52 -0.81 -5.02
CA GLU A 191 -16.79 -1.34 -3.66
C GLU A 191 -16.32 -2.81 -3.58
N MET A 192 -15.77 -3.23 -2.43
CA MET A 192 -15.16 -4.57 -2.24
C MET A 192 -15.75 -5.31 -1.05
N GLU A 193 -15.88 -6.64 -1.19
CA GLU A 193 -16.23 -7.60 -0.13
C GLU A 193 -15.30 -8.83 -0.20
N GLU A 194 -15.23 -9.61 0.89
CA GLU A 194 -14.36 -10.79 1.09
C GLU A 194 -15.10 -12.12 0.82
N SER A 195 -14.36 -13.17 0.44
CA SER A 195 -14.78 -14.59 0.47
C SER A 195 -14.12 -15.33 1.66
N PRO A 196 -14.66 -16.46 2.17
CA PRO A 196 -14.29 -17.00 3.48
C PRO A 196 -12.80 -17.37 3.62
N ALA A 197 -12.16 -16.85 4.68
CA ALA A 197 -10.77 -17.12 5.05
C ALA A 197 -10.56 -18.52 5.66
N ASP A 198 -9.48 -19.19 5.27
CA ASP A 198 -8.97 -20.42 5.89
C ASP A 198 -7.83 -20.07 6.88
N TYR A 199 -8.00 -20.40 8.16
CA TYR A 199 -6.99 -20.13 9.18
C TYR A 199 -6.02 -21.31 9.30
N SER A 200 -4.72 -21.06 9.12
CA SER A 200 -3.67 -22.03 9.48
C SER A 200 -2.71 -21.46 10.53
N THR A 201 -2.26 -22.33 11.43
CA THR A 201 -1.24 -22.00 12.44
C THR A 201 0.13 -22.36 11.86
N VAL A 202 0.98 -21.37 11.61
CA VAL A 202 2.40 -21.63 11.31
C VAL A 202 3.14 -21.74 12.65
N LEU A 203 3.73 -22.93 12.89
CA LEU A 203 4.47 -23.32 14.10
C LEU A 203 5.82 -22.61 14.23
#